data_AF-A0A957TV46-F1
#
_entry.id   AF-A0A957TV46-F1
#
_cell.length_a   1.000
_cell.length_b   1.000
_cell.length_c   1.000
_cell.angle_alpha   90.00
_cell.angle_beta   90.00
_cell.angle_gamma   90.00
#
_symmetry.space_group_name_H-M   'P 1'
#
loop_
_entity.id
_entity.type
_entity.pdbx_description
1 polymer ?
#
loop_
_entity_poly.entity_id
_entity_poly.type
_entity_poly.pdbx_seq_one_letter_code
_entity_poly.pdbx_strand_id
1 'polypeptide(L)' 'MTTTPDSHLKLWYTKPASQWVEALPLGNGRLGAMVFGGIAHERFQLNEETLWSGAPSDWNSPDAPAALPA' A
#
# COMPACT_ATOMS: atom_id res chain seq x y z
N MET A 1 2.55 24.00 19.17
CA MET A 1 3.90 24.11 18.58
C MET A 1 3.79 23.74 17.11
N THR A 2 3.81 24.71 16.21
CA THR A 2 3.81 24.47 14.76
C THR A 2 5.26 24.47 14.29
N THR A 3 5.83 23.29 14.10
CA THR A 3 7.12 23.11 13.44
C THR A 3 6.99 23.52 11.97
N THR A 4 7.84 24.43 11.50
CA THR A 4 7.97 24.72 10.07
C THR A 4 8.44 23.44 9.36
N PRO A 5 7.75 22.98 8.30
CA PRO A 5 8.15 21.74 7.63
C PRO A 5 9.53 21.90 6.99
N ASP A 6 10.42 20.95 7.28
CA ASP A 6 11.74 20.87 6.67
C ASP A 6 11.60 20.65 5.15
N SER A 7 12.24 21.51 4.36
CA SER A 7 12.22 21.43 2.89
C SER A 7 12.88 20.15 2.35
N HIS A 8 13.79 19.54 3.11
CA HIS A 8 14.52 18.34 2.69
C HIS A 8 13.69 17.05 2.84
N LEU A 9 12.60 17.07 3.62
CA LEU A 9 11.75 15.90 3.88
C LEU A 9 10.43 15.99 3.11
N LYS A 10 10.47 16.47 1.87
CA LYS A 10 9.29 16.63 1.01
C LYS A 10 9.52 16.01 -0.36
N LEU A 11 8.57 15.17 -0.75
CA LEU A 11 8.42 14.71 -2.13
C LEU A 11 7.46 15.68 -2.84
N TRP A 12 7.92 16.33 -3.91
CA TRP A 12 7.14 17.30 -4.68
C TRP A 12 7.38 17.13 -6.18
N TYR A 13 6.32 17.27 -6.97
CA TYR A 13 6.33 17.04 -8.41
C TYR A 13 5.54 18.12 -9.13
N THR A 14 5.96 18.47 -10.34
CA THR A 14 5.33 19.53 -11.16
C THR A 14 4.30 19.00 -12.14
N LYS A 15 4.04 17.68 -12.15
CA LYS A 15 3.09 17.02 -13.04
C LYS A 15 2.30 15.94 -12.28
N PRO A 16 1.04 15.70 -12.66
CA PRO A 16 0.25 14.58 -12.14
C PRO A 16 0.88 13.22 -12.49
N ALA A 17 0.60 12.22 -11.67
CA ALA A 17 0.95 10.84 -11.95
C ALA A 17 0.09 10.28 -13.09
N SER A 18 0.74 9.66 -14.08
CA SER A 18 0.08 8.90 -15.15
C SER A 18 0.04 7.41 -14.83
N GLN A 19 1.00 6.93 -14.03
CA GLN A 19 1.14 5.54 -13.62
C GLN A 19 1.05 5.40 -12.11
N TRP A 20 0.70 4.21 -11.63
CA TRP A 20 0.54 3.94 -10.21
C TRP A 20 1.82 4.17 -9.39
N VAL A 21 2.98 3.79 -9.95
CA VAL A 21 4.29 3.95 -9.30
C VAL A 21 4.73 5.41 -9.14
N GLU A 22 4.05 6.35 -9.79
CA GLU A 22 4.30 7.79 -9.68
C GLU A 22 3.40 8.47 -8.65
N ALA A 23 2.33 7.80 -8.21
CA ALA A 23 1.37 8.35 -7.25
C ALA A 23 1.94 8.35 -5.83
N LEU A 24 1.50 9.29 -5.00
CA LEU A 24 2.04 9.48 -3.65
C LEU A 24 1.28 8.63 -2.62
N PRO A 25 1.98 7.79 -1.83
CA PRO A 25 1.34 6.96 -0.82
C PRO A 25 1.05 7.78 0.45
N LEU A 26 -0.16 7.63 0.97
CA LEU A 26 -0.58 8.08 2.29
C LEU A 26 -1.17 6.91 3.07
N GLY A 27 -0.97 6.85 4.39
CA GLY A 27 -1.58 5.80 5.19
C GLY A 27 -1.43 6.00 6.69
N ASN A 28 -2.25 5.28 7.46
CA ASN A 28 -2.27 5.31 8.93
C ASN A 28 -2.06 3.93 9.58
N GLY A 29 -1.48 2.99 8.83
CA GLY A 29 -1.33 1.59 9.23
C GLY A 29 -2.46 0.71 8.72
N ARG A 30 -3.72 1.15 8.86
CA ARG A 30 -4.90 0.37 8.43
C ARG A 30 -5.43 0.74 7.05
N LEU A 31 -5.58 2.03 6.79
CA LEU A 31 -6.03 2.56 5.51
C LEU A 31 -4.85 3.13 4.74
N GLY A 32 -4.83 2.88 3.44
CA GLY A 32 -3.87 3.44 2.49
C GLY A 32 -4.57 4.16 1.33
N ALA A 33 -3.91 5.16 0.77
CA ALA A 33 -4.33 5.82 -0.45
C ALA A 33 -3.13 6.15 -1.34
N MET A 34 -3.31 6.01 -2.65
CA MET A 34 -2.37 6.50 -3.67
C MET A 34 -2.99 7.70 -4.35
N VAL A 35 -2.32 8.86 -4.24
CA VAL A 35 -2.80 10.16 -4.75
C VAL A 35 -2.18 10.45 -6.12
N PHE A 36 -3.00 10.67 -7.14
CA PHE A 36 -2.52 10.87 -8.51
C PHE A 36 -2.27 12.34 -8.89
N GLY A 37 -2.96 13.30 -8.26
CA GLY A 37 -2.76 14.73 -8.54
C GLY A 37 -3.43 15.22 -9.82
N GLY A 38 -4.44 14.50 -10.33
CA GLY A 38 -5.08 14.81 -11.61
C GLY A 38 -5.84 16.14 -11.59
N ILE A 39 -5.53 17.04 -12.54
CA ILE A 39 -6.05 18.43 -12.54
C ILE A 39 -7.56 18.50 -12.80
N ALA A 40 -8.03 17.84 -13.86
CA ALA A 40 -9.46 17.84 -14.21
C ALA A 40 -10.22 16.72 -13.48
N HIS A 41 -9.57 15.57 -13.29
CA HIS A 41 -10.11 14.42 -12.62
C HIS A 41 -9.05 13.82 -11.70
N GLU A 42 -9.27 13.95 -10.40
CA GLU A 42 -8.41 13.31 -9.42
C GLU A 42 -8.78 11.83 -9.27
N ARG A 43 -7.77 10.99 -8.98
CA ARG A 43 -7.95 9.60 -8.61
C ARG A 43 -7.26 9.34 -7.28
N PHE A 44 -8.03 8.80 -6.34
CA PHE A 44 -7.50 8.13 -5.16
C PHE A 44 -7.72 6.64 -5.33
N GLN A 45 -6.64 5.87 -5.41
CA GLN A 45 -6.75 4.42 -5.19
C GLN A 45 -6.68 4.16 -3.69
N LEU A 46 -7.54 3.27 -3.18
CA LEU A 46 -7.66 2.99 -1.75
C LEU A 46 -7.25 1.56 -1.42
N ASN A 47 -6.67 1.37 -0.24
CA ASN A 47 -6.32 0.08 0.34
C ASN A 47 -6.84 0.00 1.79
N GLU A 48 -7.17 -1.21 2.22
CA GLU A 48 -7.52 -1.57 3.60
C GLU A 48 -6.69 -2.80 3.97
N GLU A 49 -5.98 -2.76 5.10
CA GLU A 49 -4.95 -3.77 5.45
C GLU A 49 -5.49 -5.20 5.55
N THR A 50 -6.79 -5.37 5.84
CA THR A 50 -7.45 -6.65 6.08
C THR A 50 -8.27 -7.14 4.88
N LEU A 51 -8.31 -6.38 3.78
CA LEU A 51 -9.03 -6.78 2.57
C LEU A 51 -8.23 -7.82 1.76
N TRP A 52 -8.31 -9.06 2.22
CA TRP A 52 -7.72 -10.24 1.59
C TRP A 52 -8.80 -11.13 1.00
N SER A 53 -8.44 -11.88 -0.05
CA SER A 53 -9.30 -12.94 -0.58
C SER A 53 -9.14 -14.24 0.21
N GLY A 54 -10.12 -15.12 0.08
CA GLY A 54 -10.13 -16.42 0.75
C GLY A 54 -10.75 -16.37 2.14
N ALA A 55 -10.51 -17.43 2.90
CA ALA A 55 -11.03 -17.64 4.25
C ALA A 55 -10.03 -18.50 5.04
N PRO A 56 -10.15 -18.56 6.38
CA PRO A 56 -9.36 -19.48 7.19
C PRO A 56 -9.50 -20.91 6.66
N SER A 57 -8.36 -21.56 6.41
CA SER A 57 -8.29 -22.94 5.91
C SER A 57 -7.05 -23.61 6.45
N ASP A 58 -7.09 -24.93 6.58
CA ASP A 58 -5.90 -25.73 6.83
C ASP A 58 -5.15 -25.93 5.51
N TRP A 59 -3.93 -25.43 5.45
CA TRP A 59 -3.05 -25.53 4.28
C TRP A 59 -1.94 -26.56 4.48
N ASN A 60 -1.93 -27.27 5.61
CA ASN A 60 -0.92 -28.29 5.87
C ASN A 60 -1.11 -29.47 4.92
N SER A 61 0.02 -29.99 4.42
CA SER A 61 0.02 -31.26 3.69
C SER A 61 0.02 -32.42 4.69
N PRO A 62 -0.99 -33.31 4.69
CA PRO A 62 -1.05 -34.44 5.61
C PRO A 62 0.15 -35.40 5.47
N ASP A 63 0.75 -35.46 4.27
CA ASP A 63 1.84 -36.37 3.95
C ASP A 63 3.23 -35.80 4.30
N ALA A 64 3.31 -34.51 4.66
CA ALA A 64 4.58 -33.85 4.99
C ALA A 64 5.41 -34.54 6.08
N PRO A 65 4.83 -35.11 7.16
CA PRO A 65 5.61 -35.79 8.20
C PRO A 65 6.43 -36.97 7.67
N ALA A 66 5.95 -37.70 6.65
CA ALA A 66 6.63 -38.87 6.11
C ALA A 66 7.89 -38.52 5.28
N ALA A 67 8.04 -37.26 4.87
CA ALA A 67 9.18 -36.78 4.09
C ALA A 67 10.31 -36.18 4.96
N LEU A 68 10.13 -36.11 6.28
CA LEU A 68 11.14 -35.55 7.17
C LEU A 68 12.29 -36.55 7.40
N PRO A 69 13.56 -36.10 7.30
CA PRO A 69 14.70 -36.92 7.66
C PRO A 69 14.72 -37.19 9.18
N ALA A 70 15.35 -38.30 9.56
CA ALA A 70 15.54 -38.72 10.96
C ALA A 70 16.58 -37.87 11.71
#